data_AF-A0A1Q2HTB8-F1
#
_entry.id   AF-A0A1Q2HTB8-F1
#
_cell.length_a   1.000
_cell.length_b   1.000
_cell.length_c   1.000
_cell.angle_alpha   90.00
_cell.angle_beta   90.00
_cell.angle_gamma   90.00
#
_symmetry.space_group_name_H-M   'P 1'
#
loop_
_entity.id
_entity.type
_entity.pdbx_description
1 polymer ?
#
loop_
_entity_poly.entity_id
_entity_poly.type
_entity_poly.pdbx_seq_one_letter_code
_entity_poly.pdbx_strand_id
1 'polypeptide(L)'
;MVEPINEQLSDDFHVGGRDREMPPELQLEQLVSYIEATYDPSSEQYLALLPDRITHAAMLMLGSGIDQSMPGVAFPGGVEVREVELGTLFVPSSPTATWGISLYDGPSNAKNNSWRPEVAGVAELSGATMLDVNNLADAEAAVEFARAEGAKRIAVWAFGAAAESIPPDADVHVLTFPTVVPDSSTKAVSFLQVALKDEVVARVQPPRRAQVVAYHSTHYIATPAESRRRVRDVAEFLASA
;
A
#
# COMPACT_ATOMS: atom_id res chain seq x y z
N MET A 1 20.67 -20.52 21.95
CA MET A 1 19.96 -19.31 21.49
C MET A 1 21.01 -18.22 21.43
N VAL A 2 21.29 -17.71 20.24
CA VAL A 2 22.14 -16.52 20.09
C VAL A 2 21.18 -15.35 20.15
N GLU A 3 21.28 -14.54 21.21
CA GLU A 3 20.53 -13.29 21.25
C GLU A 3 21.03 -12.37 20.13
N PRO A 4 20.14 -11.74 19.35
CA PRO A 4 20.56 -10.71 18.41
C PRO A 4 21.18 -9.55 19.19
N ILE A 5 22.46 -9.28 18.94
CA ILE A 5 23.19 -8.18 19.58
C ILE A 5 22.86 -6.90 18.79
N ASN A 6 22.18 -5.96 19.42
CA ASN A 6 21.98 -4.62 18.88
C ASN A 6 23.24 -3.78 19.17
N GLU A 7 24.20 -3.78 18.24
CA GLU A 7 25.44 -3.00 18.35
C GLU A 7 25.20 -1.50 18.08
N GLN A 8 24.61 -0.83 19.07
CA GLN A 8 24.34 0.62 19.04
C GLN A 8 25.60 1.51 19.06
N LEU A 9 26.80 0.90 19.06
CA LEU A 9 28.10 1.57 19.20
C LEU A 9 28.98 1.41 17.96
N SER A 10 28.49 0.79 16.87
CA SER A 10 29.25 0.75 15.62
C SER A 10 29.31 2.14 14.99
N ASP A 11 30.42 2.45 14.32
CA ASP A 11 30.56 3.71 13.56
C ASP A 11 29.54 3.82 12.41
N ASP A 12 28.84 2.71 12.09
CA ASP A 12 27.78 2.61 11.07
C ASP A 12 26.36 2.75 11.67
N PHE A 13 26.22 2.74 13.01
CA PHE A 13 24.96 2.96 13.71
C PHE A 13 24.82 4.45 14.09
N HIS A 14 23.77 5.10 13.59
CA HIS A 14 23.57 6.53 13.76
C HIS A 14 22.15 6.83 14.26
N VAL A 15 22.06 7.59 15.36
CA VAL A 15 20.80 8.05 15.95
C VAL A 15 20.70 9.57 15.77
N GLY A 16 19.61 10.02 15.12
CA GLY A 16 19.33 11.45 14.90
C GLY A 16 19.83 12.00 13.55
N GLY A 17 19.03 12.91 12.99
CA GLY A 17 19.26 13.50 11.66
C GLY A 17 20.52 14.37 11.59
N ARG A 18 21.42 14.05 10.65
CA ARG A 18 22.43 15.00 10.16
C ARG A 18 21.74 16.07 9.30
N ASP A 19 22.35 17.25 9.16
CA ASP A 19 21.94 18.36 8.26
C ASP A 19 21.95 18.00 6.75
N ARG A 20 22.01 16.71 6.38
CA ARG A 20 21.83 16.20 5.02
C ARG A 20 20.80 15.09 5.06
N GLU A 21 19.72 15.26 4.30
CA GLU A 21 18.74 14.20 4.07
C GLU A 21 19.45 12.96 3.53
N MET A 22 19.28 11.84 4.24
CA MET A 22 19.80 10.54 3.83
C MET A 22 19.12 10.11 2.51
N PRO A 23 19.84 9.52 1.54
CA PRO A 23 19.23 8.96 0.34
C PRO A 23 18.10 7.95 0.66
N PRO A 24 17.00 7.89 -0.12
CA PRO A 24 15.87 7.01 0.15
C PRO A 24 16.23 5.52 0.34
N GLU A 25 17.21 5.03 -0.42
CA GLU A 25 17.72 3.67 -0.27
C GLU A 25 18.36 3.40 1.10
N LEU A 26 19.16 4.34 1.61
CA LEU A 26 19.78 4.23 2.93
C LEU A 26 18.76 4.43 4.06
N GLN A 27 17.74 5.27 3.84
CA GLN A 27 16.64 5.41 4.80
C GLN A 27 15.89 4.08 4.97
N LEU A 28 15.60 3.39 3.86
CA LEU A 28 14.98 2.07 3.87
C LEU A 28 15.88 1.05 4.59
N GLU A 29 17.17 1.01 4.27
CA GLU A 29 18.11 0.05 4.88
C GLU A 29 18.17 0.23 6.41
N GLN A 30 18.25 1.47 6.90
CA GLN A 30 18.22 1.75 8.34
C GLN A 30 16.90 1.34 9.00
N LEU A 31 15.77 1.61 8.34
CA LEU A 31 14.45 1.27 8.85
C LEU A 31 14.26 -0.25 8.95
N VAL A 32 14.62 -0.98 7.89
CA VAL A 32 14.54 -2.45 7.83
C VAL A 32 15.44 -3.06 8.88
N SER A 33 16.70 -2.62 8.96
CA SER A 33 17.66 -3.12 9.96
C SER A 33 17.13 -2.98 11.39
N TYR A 34 16.56 -1.83 11.75
CA TYR A 34 15.98 -1.63 13.07
C TYR A 34 14.76 -2.53 13.32
N ILE A 35 13.83 -2.61 12.36
CA ILE A 35 12.59 -3.38 12.51
C ILE A 35 12.89 -4.87 12.66
N GLU A 36 13.75 -5.43 11.81
CA GLU A 36 14.14 -6.85 11.84
C GLU A 36 14.93 -7.21 13.09
N ALA A 37 15.74 -6.30 13.62
CA ALA A 37 16.47 -6.52 14.87
C ALA A 37 15.57 -6.46 16.12
N THR A 38 14.43 -5.76 16.04
CA THR A 38 13.61 -5.43 17.21
C THR A 38 12.33 -6.25 17.32
N TYR A 39 11.71 -6.61 16.19
CA TYR A 39 10.38 -7.19 16.16
C TYR A 39 10.37 -8.57 15.50
N ASP A 40 9.68 -9.53 16.14
CA ASP A 40 9.52 -10.88 15.61
C ASP A 40 8.50 -10.92 14.46
N PRO A 41 8.92 -11.23 13.21
CA PRO A 41 8.03 -11.30 12.06
C PRO A 41 7.05 -12.48 12.11
N SER A 42 7.30 -13.49 12.95
CA SER A 42 6.41 -14.65 13.12
C SER A 42 5.21 -14.37 14.03
N SER A 43 5.19 -13.21 14.70
CA SER A 43 4.07 -12.79 15.54
C SER A 43 2.80 -12.54 14.71
N GLU A 44 1.66 -13.09 15.13
CA GLU A 44 0.35 -12.88 14.49
C GLU A 44 -0.06 -11.40 14.37
N GLN A 45 0.48 -10.54 15.23
CA GLN A 45 0.19 -9.10 15.25
C GLN A 45 1.23 -8.28 14.47
N TYR A 46 2.24 -8.92 13.89
CA TYR A 46 3.37 -8.22 13.30
C TYR A 46 2.93 -7.20 12.26
N LEU A 47 2.16 -7.62 11.25
CA LEU A 47 1.67 -6.74 10.18
C LEU A 47 0.67 -5.70 10.67
N ALA A 48 -0.13 -6.01 11.69
CA ALA A 48 -1.12 -5.09 12.25
C ALA A 48 -0.50 -3.93 13.04
N LEU A 49 0.67 -4.16 13.63
CA LEU A 49 1.44 -3.16 14.39
C LEU A 49 2.53 -2.51 13.54
N LEU A 50 2.76 -3.01 12.32
CA LEU A 50 3.85 -2.55 11.46
C LEU A 50 3.77 -1.05 11.12
N PRO A 51 2.59 -0.44 10.86
CA PRO A 51 2.51 1.01 10.63
C PRO A 51 3.06 1.86 11.78
N ASP A 52 2.71 1.50 13.02
CA ASP A 52 3.18 2.20 14.23
C ASP A 52 4.69 1.97 14.42
N ARG A 53 5.15 0.73 14.19
CA ARG A 53 6.58 0.38 14.29
C ARG A 53 7.42 1.12 13.26
N ILE A 54 6.93 1.24 12.02
CA ILE A 54 7.56 2.03 10.95
C ILE A 54 7.65 3.48 11.38
N THR A 55 6.56 4.07 11.88
CA THR A 55 6.54 5.47 12.30
C THR A 55 7.54 5.71 13.44
N HIS A 56 7.52 4.86 14.45
CA HIS A 56 8.42 4.95 15.60
C HIS A 56 9.89 4.79 15.17
N ALA A 57 10.20 3.76 14.37
CA ALA A 57 11.54 3.52 13.87
C ALA A 57 12.02 4.66 12.96
N ALA A 58 11.15 5.22 12.12
CA ALA A 58 11.48 6.37 11.29
C ALA A 58 11.79 7.61 12.13
N MET A 59 11.01 7.89 13.19
CA MET A 59 11.29 8.98 14.12
C MET A 59 12.64 8.82 14.83
N LEU A 60 13.00 7.59 15.23
CA LEU A 60 14.27 7.30 15.90
C LEU A 60 15.48 7.34 14.95
N MET A 61 15.37 6.66 13.81
CA MET A 61 16.48 6.42 12.89
C MET A 61 16.69 7.56 11.90
N LEU A 62 15.61 8.15 11.40
CA LEU A 62 15.65 9.19 10.36
C LEU A 62 15.47 10.60 10.96
N GLY A 63 15.02 10.67 12.20
CA GLY A 63 14.82 11.91 12.95
C GLY A 63 13.38 12.40 12.91
N SER A 64 12.98 13.06 14.01
CA SER A 64 11.64 13.64 14.21
C SER A 64 11.42 14.98 13.50
N GLY A 65 12.48 15.58 12.93
CA GLY A 65 12.40 16.83 12.16
C GLY A 65 11.84 16.65 10.74
N ILE A 66 11.63 15.40 10.32
CA ILE A 66 11.06 15.03 9.01
C ILE A 66 9.61 14.60 9.22
N ASP A 67 8.76 14.84 8.23
CA ASP A 67 7.35 14.42 8.26
C ASP A 67 7.21 12.88 8.16
N GLN A 68 7.00 12.26 9.33
CA GLN A 68 6.76 10.82 9.48
C GLN A 68 5.28 10.45 9.51
N SER A 69 4.37 11.33 9.07
CA SER A 69 2.95 11.01 9.04
C SER A 69 2.66 9.79 8.15
N MET A 70 1.98 8.77 8.69
CA MET A 70 1.53 7.65 7.86
C MET A 70 0.41 8.11 6.90
N PRO A 71 0.22 7.43 5.76
CA PRO A 71 -0.84 7.78 4.79
C PRO A 71 -2.21 8.04 5.43
N GLY A 72 -2.62 7.17 6.35
CA GLY A 72 -3.91 7.30 7.06
C GLY A 72 -4.09 8.57 7.89
N VAL A 73 -2.99 9.27 8.22
CA VAL A 73 -2.99 10.53 8.96
C VAL A 73 -2.69 11.71 8.03
N ALA A 74 -1.81 11.49 7.06
CA ALA A 74 -1.30 12.54 6.18
C ALA A 74 -2.28 13.02 5.12
N PHE A 75 -3.30 12.21 4.83
CA PHE A 75 -4.38 12.56 3.91
C PHE A 75 -5.67 12.80 4.72
N PRO A 76 -5.72 13.85 5.56
CA PRO A 76 -6.94 14.19 6.27
C PRO A 76 -7.99 14.56 5.22
N GLY A 77 -9.10 13.82 5.22
CA GLY A 77 -10.17 13.97 4.25
C GLY A 77 -11.53 13.92 4.90
N GLY A 78 -12.52 14.46 4.20
CA GLY A 78 -13.94 14.33 4.57
C GLY A 78 -14.54 12.98 4.17
N VAL A 79 -13.71 11.93 4.04
CA VAL A 79 -14.12 10.62 3.54
C VAL A 79 -15.18 10.05 4.46
N GLU A 80 -16.36 9.80 3.90
CA GLU A 80 -17.41 9.09 4.59
C GLU A 80 -17.13 7.58 4.51
N VAL A 81 -17.15 6.93 5.66
CA VAL A 81 -16.97 5.47 5.76
C VAL A 81 -18.33 4.83 6.03
N ARG A 82 -18.72 3.88 5.19
CA ARG A 82 -19.95 3.10 5.32
C ARG A 82 -19.65 1.61 5.25
N GLU A 83 -20.26 0.82 6.11
CA GLU A 83 -20.24 -0.63 5.96
C GLU A 83 -21.36 -1.05 5.00
N VAL A 84 -21.01 -1.91 4.05
CA VAL A 84 -21.94 -2.58 3.13
C VAL A 84 -21.73 -4.08 3.24
N GLU A 85 -22.64 -4.87 2.69
CA GLU A 85 -22.57 -6.34 2.78
C GLU A 85 -21.23 -6.91 2.25
N LEU A 86 -20.72 -6.34 1.16
CA LEU A 86 -19.51 -6.80 0.48
C LEU A 86 -18.21 -6.32 1.15
N GLY A 87 -18.25 -5.32 2.03
CA GLY A 87 -17.04 -4.63 2.45
C GLY A 87 -17.26 -3.26 3.08
N THR A 88 -16.19 -2.49 3.14
CA THR A 88 -16.22 -1.11 3.63
C THR A 88 -16.09 -0.15 2.47
N LEU A 89 -17.05 0.76 2.36
CA LEU A 89 -17.14 1.79 1.33
C LEU A 89 -16.56 3.11 1.86
N PHE A 90 -15.65 3.69 1.10
CA PHE A 90 -15.03 4.99 1.34
C PHE A 90 -15.51 5.95 0.26
N VAL A 91 -16.35 6.91 0.64
CA VAL A 91 -16.89 7.92 -0.27
C VAL A 91 -16.11 9.22 -0.05
N PRO A 92 -15.37 9.71 -1.06
CA PRO A 92 -14.59 10.93 -0.90
C PRO A 92 -15.48 12.18 -0.81
N SER A 93 -14.91 13.26 -0.30
CA SER A 93 -15.64 14.53 -0.12
C SER A 93 -16.14 15.15 -1.43
N SER A 94 -15.46 14.85 -2.56
CA SER A 94 -15.83 15.31 -3.91
C SER A 94 -15.86 14.11 -4.88
N PRO A 95 -16.93 13.30 -4.87
CA PRO A 95 -16.97 12.06 -5.62
C PRO A 95 -17.12 12.30 -7.12
N THR A 96 -16.38 11.49 -7.88
CA THR A 96 -16.47 11.35 -9.33
C THR A 96 -17.32 10.13 -9.71
N ALA A 97 -17.44 9.83 -11.00
CA ALA A 97 -18.07 8.60 -11.47
C ALA A 97 -17.12 7.39 -11.53
N THR A 98 -15.88 7.55 -11.03
CA THR A 98 -14.89 6.47 -10.93
C THR A 98 -15.05 5.75 -9.61
N TRP A 99 -15.04 4.42 -9.67
CA TRP A 99 -15.01 3.55 -8.51
C TRP A 99 -13.72 2.74 -8.50
N GLY A 100 -13.22 2.45 -7.30
CA GLY A 100 -12.11 1.51 -7.10
C GLY A 100 -12.54 0.34 -6.23
N ILE A 101 -12.25 -0.87 -6.66
CA ILE A 101 -12.41 -2.08 -5.85
C ILE A 101 -11.06 -2.46 -5.26
N SER A 102 -10.94 -2.38 -3.95
CA SER A 102 -9.72 -2.65 -3.19
C SER A 102 -9.68 -4.11 -2.75
N LEU A 103 -8.59 -4.81 -3.11
CA LEU A 103 -8.34 -6.21 -2.83
C LEU A 103 -7.03 -6.36 -2.03
N TYR A 104 -7.11 -7.02 -0.87
CA TYR A 104 -5.99 -7.25 0.03
C TYR A 104 -5.96 -8.71 0.48
N ASP A 105 -4.79 -9.34 0.38
CA ASP A 105 -4.56 -10.76 0.72
C ASP A 105 -3.98 -10.98 2.13
N GLY A 106 -3.66 -9.90 2.85
CA GLY A 106 -3.13 -9.97 4.20
C GLY A 106 -4.21 -10.17 5.28
N PRO A 107 -3.78 -10.34 6.55
CA PRO A 107 -4.69 -10.63 7.64
C PRO A 107 -5.61 -9.44 7.98
N SER A 108 -6.81 -9.73 8.49
CA SER A 108 -7.85 -8.72 8.74
C SER A 108 -7.44 -7.63 9.73
N ASN A 109 -6.61 -7.96 10.73
CA ASN A 109 -6.05 -7.00 11.67
C ASN A 109 -5.12 -5.99 10.99
N ALA A 110 -4.27 -6.44 10.05
CA ALA A 110 -3.41 -5.57 9.25
C ALA A 110 -4.21 -4.75 8.24
N LYS A 111 -5.31 -5.31 7.72
CA LYS A 111 -6.19 -4.61 6.80
C LYS A 111 -6.74 -3.30 7.38
N ASN A 112 -7.20 -3.34 8.63
CA ASN A 112 -7.77 -2.16 9.29
C ASN A 112 -6.72 -1.09 9.64
N ASN A 113 -5.51 -1.52 10.01
CA ASN A 113 -4.48 -0.60 10.53
C ASN A 113 -3.52 -0.09 9.45
N SER A 114 -3.36 -0.83 8.37
CA SER A 114 -2.38 -0.54 7.31
C SER A 114 -3.08 -0.24 5.98
N TRP A 115 -3.89 -1.18 5.48
CA TRP A 115 -4.43 -1.09 4.12
C TRP A 115 -5.59 -0.10 3.97
N ARG A 116 -6.64 -0.22 4.79
CA ARG A 116 -7.83 0.65 4.72
C ARG A 116 -7.51 2.15 4.87
N PRO A 117 -6.57 2.57 5.75
CA PRO A 117 -6.17 3.97 5.80
C PRO A 117 -5.54 4.46 4.49
N GLU A 118 -4.82 3.60 3.75
CA GLU A 118 -4.32 3.93 2.41
C GLU A 118 -5.45 4.00 1.37
N VAL A 119 -6.42 3.08 1.44
CA VAL A 119 -7.62 3.09 0.58
C VAL A 119 -8.43 4.37 0.78
N ALA A 120 -8.62 4.81 2.03
CA ALA A 120 -9.28 6.07 2.34
C ALA A 120 -8.50 7.26 1.78
N GLY A 121 -7.16 7.26 1.89
CA GLY A 121 -6.31 8.28 1.30
C GLY A 121 -6.42 8.34 -0.23
N VAL A 122 -6.40 7.19 -0.90
CA VAL A 122 -6.63 7.11 -2.36
C VAL A 122 -8.01 7.63 -2.73
N ALA A 123 -9.05 7.24 -1.98
CA ALA A 123 -10.42 7.72 -2.23
C ALA A 123 -10.46 9.25 -2.22
N GLU A 124 -9.99 9.89 -1.15
CA GLU A 124 -10.03 11.35 -1.00
C GLU A 124 -9.23 12.06 -2.09
N LEU A 125 -8.00 11.60 -2.33
CA LEU A 125 -7.09 12.27 -3.27
C LEU A 125 -7.52 12.11 -4.74
N SER A 126 -8.14 10.99 -5.10
CA SER A 126 -8.58 10.72 -6.47
C SER A 126 -10.00 11.19 -6.77
N GLY A 127 -10.82 11.38 -5.73
CA GLY A 127 -12.27 11.53 -5.88
C GLY A 127 -12.98 10.25 -6.33
N ALA A 128 -12.31 9.09 -6.33
CA ALA A 128 -12.95 7.80 -6.60
C ALA A 128 -13.64 7.26 -5.34
N THR A 129 -14.84 6.71 -5.49
CA THR A 129 -15.47 5.92 -4.42
C THR A 129 -14.77 4.57 -4.33
N MET A 130 -14.21 4.23 -3.17
CA MET A 130 -13.45 2.99 -2.98
C MET A 130 -14.26 1.97 -2.18
N LEU A 131 -14.41 0.75 -2.68
CA LEU A 131 -14.98 -0.39 -1.96
C LEU A 131 -13.88 -1.39 -1.61
N ASP A 132 -13.56 -1.51 -0.34
CA ASP A 132 -12.63 -2.51 0.18
C ASP A 132 -13.37 -3.80 0.55
N VAL A 133 -13.24 -4.85 -0.27
CA VAL A 133 -14.04 -6.08 -0.14
C VAL A 133 -13.58 -6.94 1.03
N ASN A 134 -14.49 -7.48 1.82
CA ASN A 134 -14.13 -8.31 2.98
C ASN A 134 -13.49 -9.65 2.57
N ASN A 135 -13.91 -10.21 1.43
CA ASN A 135 -13.39 -11.46 0.88
C ASN A 135 -13.03 -11.27 -0.60
N LEU A 136 -11.88 -11.79 -1.01
CA LEU A 136 -11.41 -11.73 -2.40
C LEU A 136 -12.35 -12.44 -3.38
N ALA A 137 -13.10 -13.43 -2.91
CA ALA A 137 -14.12 -14.12 -3.71
C ALA A 137 -15.27 -13.19 -4.16
N ASP A 138 -15.48 -12.08 -3.47
CA ASP A 138 -16.57 -11.13 -3.75
C ASP A 138 -16.16 -10.04 -4.77
N ALA A 139 -14.95 -10.14 -5.35
CA ALA A 139 -14.43 -9.11 -6.25
C ALA A 139 -15.32 -8.87 -7.49
N GLU A 140 -15.87 -9.93 -8.09
CA GLU A 140 -16.82 -9.81 -9.22
C GLU A 140 -18.12 -9.14 -8.78
N ALA A 141 -18.71 -9.59 -7.67
CA ALA A 141 -19.93 -9.00 -7.10
C ALA A 141 -19.73 -7.52 -6.72
N ALA A 142 -18.53 -7.13 -6.27
CA ALA A 142 -18.19 -5.74 -5.96
C ALA A 142 -18.15 -4.84 -7.21
N VAL A 143 -17.68 -5.37 -8.36
CA VAL A 143 -17.73 -4.67 -9.64
C VAL A 143 -19.19 -4.48 -10.08
N GLU A 144 -20.01 -5.53 -9.99
CA GLU A 144 -21.43 -5.45 -10.33
C GLU A 144 -22.18 -4.45 -9.44
N PHE A 145 -21.91 -4.47 -8.14
CA PHE A 145 -22.45 -3.52 -7.17
C PHE A 145 -22.07 -2.07 -7.55
N ALA A 146 -20.79 -1.80 -7.83
CA ALA A 146 -20.34 -0.47 -8.25
C ALA A 146 -21.04 -0.02 -9.54
N ARG A 147 -21.21 -0.90 -10.54
CA ARG A 147 -21.96 -0.57 -11.77
C ARG A 147 -23.43 -0.24 -11.47
N ALA A 148 -24.07 -1.01 -10.59
CA ALA A 148 -25.45 -0.77 -10.19
C ALA A 148 -25.62 0.59 -9.48
N GLU A 149 -24.62 1.01 -8.70
CA GLU A 149 -24.52 2.34 -8.07
C GLU A 149 -24.12 3.46 -9.04
N GLY A 150 -23.99 3.16 -10.34
CA GLY A 150 -23.75 4.15 -11.39
C GLY A 150 -22.28 4.42 -11.73
N ALA A 151 -21.35 3.53 -11.32
CA ALA A 151 -19.94 3.63 -11.70
C ALA A 151 -19.78 3.61 -13.22
N LYS A 152 -19.27 4.72 -13.78
CA LYS A 152 -18.93 4.80 -15.21
C LYS A 152 -17.58 4.18 -15.51
N ARG A 153 -16.69 4.19 -14.53
CA ARG A 153 -15.37 3.57 -14.58
C ARG A 153 -15.12 2.77 -13.32
N ILE A 154 -14.56 1.58 -13.45
CA ILE A 154 -14.15 0.72 -12.35
C ILE A 154 -12.68 0.37 -12.50
N ALA A 155 -11.90 0.74 -11.49
CA ALA A 155 -10.55 0.26 -11.29
C ALA A 155 -10.54 -0.84 -10.23
N VAL A 156 -9.67 -1.83 -10.39
CA VAL A 156 -9.37 -2.80 -9.33
C VAL A 156 -7.95 -2.55 -8.85
N TRP A 157 -7.81 -2.36 -7.53
CA TRP A 157 -6.53 -2.17 -6.88
C TRP A 157 -6.22 -3.36 -5.98
N ALA A 158 -5.21 -4.14 -6.35
CA ALA A 158 -4.86 -5.38 -5.68
C ALA A 158 -3.44 -5.34 -5.08
N PHE A 159 -3.32 -5.80 -3.85
CA PHE A 159 -2.04 -6.00 -3.16
C PHE A 159 -1.62 -7.48 -3.16
N GLY A 160 -0.34 -7.77 -3.39
CA GLY A 160 0.20 -9.12 -3.20
C GLY A 160 -0.45 -10.18 -4.11
N ALA A 161 -0.85 -11.31 -3.51
CA ALA A 161 -1.55 -12.41 -4.18
C ALA A 161 -3.00 -12.06 -4.56
N ALA A 162 -3.57 -10.99 -4.03
CA ALA A 162 -4.92 -10.55 -4.42
C ALA A 162 -5.02 -10.19 -5.91
N ALA A 163 -3.88 -10.00 -6.58
CA ALA A 163 -3.80 -9.81 -8.03
C ALA A 163 -4.43 -10.99 -8.82
N GLU A 164 -4.48 -12.20 -8.26
CA GLU A 164 -5.12 -13.35 -8.90
C GLU A 164 -6.65 -13.22 -8.95
N SER A 165 -7.24 -12.52 -7.98
CA SER A 165 -8.69 -12.35 -7.81
C SER A 165 -9.28 -11.20 -8.61
N ILE A 166 -8.51 -10.61 -9.52
CA ILE A 166 -8.98 -9.46 -10.32
C ILE A 166 -10.09 -9.91 -11.27
N PRO A 167 -11.28 -9.28 -11.23
CA PRO A 167 -12.37 -9.59 -12.14
C PRO A 167 -12.04 -9.14 -13.57
N PRO A 168 -12.45 -9.90 -14.61
CA PRO A 168 -12.14 -9.59 -16.01
C PRO A 168 -12.83 -8.31 -16.53
N ASP A 169 -13.96 -7.92 -15.94
CA ASP A 169 -14.81 -6.82 -16.41
C ASP A 169 -14.43 -5.44 -15.82
N ALA A 170 -13.28 -5.35 -15.15
CA ALA A 170 -12.75 -4.07 -14.68
C ALA A 170 -12.08 -3.29 -15.84
N ASP A 171 -12.25 -1.97 -15.84
CA ASP A 171 -11.71 -1.11 -16.90
C ASP A 171 -10.20 -0.89 -16.75
N VAL A 172 -9.72 -0.91 -15.50
CA VAL A 172 -8.36 -0.54 -15.12
C VAL A 172 -7.86 -1.46 -14.01
N HIS A 173 -6.61 -1.88 -14.10
CA HIS A 173 -5.98 -2.71 -13.07
C HIS A 173 -4.75 -2.01 -12.49
N VAL A 174 -4.76 -1.84 -11.17
CA VAL A 174 -3.67 -1.32 -10.36
C VAL A 174 -3.13 -2.44 -9.48
N LEU A 175 -1.85 -2.79 -9.63
CA LEU A 175 -1.21 -3.84 -8.83
C LEU A 175 -0.14 -3.24 -7.94
N THR A 176 -0.21 -3.53 -6.65
CA THR A 176 0.81 -3.17 -5.67
C THR A 176 1.53 -4.40 -5.18
N PHE A 177 2.83 -4.46 -5.49
CA PHE A 177 3.71 -5.56 -5.09
C PHE A 177 3.10 -6.94 -5.36
N PRO A 178 2.60 -7.20 -6.58
CA PRO A 178 1.89 -8.43 -6.86
C PRO A 178 2.82 -9.64 -6.74
N THR A 179 2.36 -10.71 -6.11
CA THR A 179 3.13 -11.96 -6.06
C THR A 179 3.02 -12.76 -7.37
N VAL A 180 1.95 -12.52 -8.11
CA VAL A 180 1.67 -13.07 -9.44
C VAL A 180 1.17 -11.95 -10.33
N VAL A 181 1.70 -11.85 -11.55
CA VAL A 181 1.16 -10.93 -12.56
C VAL A 181 0.19 -11.68 -13.45
N PRO A 182 -1.09 -11.24 -13.49
CA PRO A 182 -2.08 -11.83 -14.39
C PRO A 182 -1.63 -11.75 -15.85
N ASP A 183 -1.98 -12.77 -16.64
CA ASP A 183 -1.64 -12.78 -18.05
C ASP A 183 -2.28 -11.61 -18.79
N SER A 184 -1.42 -10.77 -19.37
CA SER A 184 -1.76 -9.58 -20.15
C SER A 184 -2.64 -9.84 -21.38
N SER A 185 -2.79 -11.11 -21.79
CA SER A 185 -3.66 -11.52 -22.90
C SER A 185 -5.16 -11.41 -22.58
N THR A 186 -5.54 -11.46 -21.30
CA THR A 186 -6.93 -11.40 -20.84
C THR A 186 -7.20 -10.22 -19.90
N LYS A 187 -6.18 -9.73 -19.18
CA LYS A 187 -6.29 -8.63 -18.21
C LYS A 187 -5.15 -7.64 -18.43
N ALA A 188 -5.40 -6.53 -19.12
CA ALA A 188 -4.37 -5.53 -19.36
C ALA A 188 -4.06 -4.77 -18.05
N VAL A 189 -2.94 -5.11 -17.41
CA VAL A 189 -2.43 -4.34 -16.26
C VAL A 189 -2.14 -2.92 -16.70
N SER A 190 -2.72 -1.95 -16.01
CA SER A 190 -2.62 -0.54 -16.37
C SER A 190 -1.54 0.18 -15.56
N PHE A 191 -1.46 -0.09 -14.26
CA PHE A 191 -0.49 0.49 -13.35
C PHE A 191 0.10 -0.58 -12.42
N LEU A 192 1.43 -0.62 -12.32
CA LEU A 192 2.17 -1.62 -11.55
C LEU A 192 3.17 -0.93 -10.63
N GLN A 193 2.99 -1.10 -9.33
CA GLN A 193 3.91 -0.66 -8.30
C GLN A 193 4.80 -1.83 -7.88
N VAL A 194 6.12 -1.66 -7.94
CA VAL A 194 7.11 -2.69 -7.57
C VAL A 194 8.02 -2.21 -6.46
N ALA A 195 8.33 -3.09 -5.51
CA ALA A 195 9.29 -2.82 -4.45
C ALA A 195 10.71 -3.14 -4.94
N LEU A 196 11.67 -2.23 -4.73
CA LEU A 196 13.06 -2.43 -5.18
C LEU A 196 13.81 -3.50 -4.38
N LYS A 197 13.35 -3.82 -3.17
CA LYS A 197 13.95 -4.80 -2.26
C LYS A 197 12.90 -5.83 -1.81
N ASP A 198 12.02 -6.25 -2.74
CA ASP A 198 10.99 -7.25 -2.44
C ASP A 198 11.60 -8.60 -2.03
N GLU A 199 11.35 -8.97 -0.78
CA GLU A 199 11.79 -10.19 -0.11
C GLU A 199 10.83 -11.37 -0.33
N VAL A 200 9.61 -11.10 -0.82
CA VAL A 200 8.60 -12.12 -1.11
C VAL A 200 8.72 -12.61 -2.55
N VAL A 201 8.99 -11.70 -3.51
CA VAL A 201 9.12 -12.04 -4.93
C VAL A 201 10.37 -11.42 -5.57
N ALA A 202 11.26 -12.29 -6.06
CA ALA A 202 12.59 -11.90 -6.55
C ALA A 202 12.57 -10.89 -7.72
N ARG A 203 11.63 -11.04 -8.68
CA ARG A 203 11.36 -10.02 -9.71
C ARG A 203 10.13 -10.36 -10.53
N VAL A 204 9.20 -9.42 -10.59
CA VAL A 204 8.05 -9.49 -11.49
C VAL A 204 8.42 -8.96 -12.87
N GLN A 205 8.09 -9.69 -13.94
CA GLN A 205 8.27 -9.19 -15.30
C GLN A 205 7.07 -8.30 -15.67
N PRO A 206 7.29 -6.99 -15.93
CA PRO A 206 6.19 -6.07 -16.13
C PRO A 206 5.47 -6.34 -17.46
N PRO A 207 4.13 -6.23 -17.50
CA PRO A 207 3.37 -6.28 -18.74
C PRO A 207 3.79 -5.16 -19.70
N ARG A 208 3.86 -5.44 -21.00
CA ARG A 208 4.41 -4.51 -22.01
C ARG A 208 3.76 -3.12 -22.06
N ARG A 209 2.52 -2.98 -21.61
CA ARG A 209 1.73 -1.74 -21.67
C ARG A 209 1.43 -1.12 -20.29
N ALA A 210 1.89 -1.75 -19.21
CA ALA A 210 1.67 -1.22 -17.87
C ALA A 210 2.59 -0.02 -17.62
N GLN A 211 2.07 1.03 -16.99
CA GLN A 211 2.89 2.04 -16.35
C GLN A 211 3.50 1.43 -15.09
N VAL A 212 4.83 1.35 -15.03
CA VAL A 212 5.56 0.73 -13.91
C VAL A 212 6.23 1.81 -13.09
N VAL A 213 6.02 1.77 -11.78
CA VAL A 213 6.66 2.68 -10.81
C VAL A 213 7.35 1.85 -9.73
N ALA A 214 8.62 2.18 -9.47
CA ALA A 214 9.43 1.51 -8.45
C ALA A 214 9.55 2.36 -7.18
N TYR A 215 9.55 1.67 -6.04
CA TYR A 215 9.57 2.25 -4.70
C TYR A 215 10.76 1.75 -3.89
N HIS A 216 11.34 2.64 -3.08
CA HIS A 216 12.32 2.25 -2.08
C HIS A 216 11.57 1.61 -0.90
N SER A 217 11.26 0.33 -1.08
CA SER A 217 10.44 -0.48 -0.18
C SER A 217 10.90 -1.93 -0.24
N THR A 218 10.66 -2.66 0.85
CA THR A 218 10.47 -4.11 0.84
C THR A 218 9.01 -4.40 0.45
N HIS A 219 8.55 -5.64 0.53
CA HIS A 219 7.15 -5.99 0.30
C HIS A 219 6.20 -5.32 1.31
N TYR A 220 6.64 -5.11 2.55
CA TYR A 220 5.81 -4.54 3.62
C TYR A 220 6.38 -3.27 4.26
N ILE A 221 7.70 -3.05 4.16
CA ILE A 221 8.38 -1.96 4.86
C ILE A 221 8.77 -0.87 3.87
N ALA A 222 8.30 0.34 4.12
CA ALA A 222 8.73 1.56 3.45
C ALA A 222 8.79 2.70 4.47
N THR A 223 9.51 3.78 4.15
CA THR A 223 9.43 5.00 4.95
C THR A 223 8.02 5.61 4.84
N PRO A 224 7.56 6.38 5.85
CA PRO A 224 6.27 7.06 5.76
C PRO A 224 6.14 7.91 4.48
N ALA A 225 7.23 8.57 4.05
CA ALA A 225 7.25 9.37 2.83
C ALA A 225 7.05 8.52 1.56
N GLU A 226 7.70 7.35 1.45
CA GLU A 226 7.51 6.44 0.32
C GLU A 226 6.11 5.80 0.33
N SER A 227 5.56 5.44 1.50
CA SER A 227 4.18 4.98 1.63
C SER A 227 3.18 6.07 1.17
N ARG A 228 3.39 7.33 1.55
CA ARG A 228 2.57 8.46 1.08
C ARG A 228 2.71 8.68 -0.42
N ARG A 229 3.91 8.52 -0.98
CA ARG A 229 4.12 8.57 -2.44
C ARG A 229 3.33 7.46 -3.14
N ARG A 230 3.39 6.22 -2.64
CA ARG A 230 2.62 5.09 -3.20
C ARG A 230 1.14 5.39 -3.29
N VAL A 231 0.55 5.93 -2.23
CA VAL A 231 -0.87 6.33 -2.19
C VAL A 231 -1.18 7.45 -3.19
N ARG A 232 -0.35 8.50 -3.24
CA ARG A 232 -0.52 9.60 -4.21
C ARG A 232 -0.43 9.10 -5.64
N ASP A 233 0.54 8.26 -5.96
CA ASP A 233 0.75 7.74 -7.31
C ASP A 233 -0.47 6.91 -7.78
N VAL A 234 -1.10 6.11 -6.91
CA VAL A 234 -2.38 5.43 -7.23
C VAL A 234 -3.49 6.45 -7.42
N ALA A 235 -3.62 7.43 -6.51
CA ALA A 235 -4.70 8.39 -6.58
C ALA A 235 -4.65 9.26 -7.85
N GLU A 236 -3.45 9.76 -8.20
CA GLU A 236 -3.19 10.50 -9.43
C GLU A 236 -3.49 9.64 -10.67
N PHE A 237 -3.08 8.37 -10.64
CA PHE A 237 -3.41 7.44 -11.71
C PHE A 237 -4.94 7.31 -11.87
N LEU A 238 -5.68 7.04 -10.80
CA LEU A 238 -7.15 6.91 -10.84
C LEU A 238 -7.88 8.19 -11.24
N ALA A 239 -7.35 9.37 -10.89
CA ALA A 239 -7.90 10.66 -11.29
C ALA A 239 -7.65 11.00 -12.76
N SER A 240 -6.51 10.56 -13.31
CA SER A 240 -6.11 10.80 -14.71
C SER A 240 -6.62 9.76 -15.70
N ALA A 241 -7.04 8.60 -15.17
CA ALA A 241 -7.41 7.44 -15.95
C ALA A 241 -8.57 7.75 -16.90
#